data_AF-A0A0K0DJQ4-F1
#
_entry.id   AF-A0A0K0DJQ4-F1
#
_cell.length_a   1.000
_cell.length_b   1.000
_cell.length_c   1.000
_cell.angle_alpha   90.00
_cell.angle_beta   90.00
_cell.angle_gamma   90.00
#
_symmetry.space_group_name_H-M   'P 1'
#
loop_
_entity.id
_entity.type
_entity.pdbx_description
1 polymer ?
#
loop_
_entity_poly.entity_id
_entity_poly.type
_entity_poly.pdbx_seq_one_letter_code
_entity_poly.pdbx_strand_id
1 'polypeptide(L)'
;MFQMVFLLLCVLLIPLSFAGKECVWILGRVQCERDSTKNLNVEIRVWDRDAPGPFKLIDPDDLMGVTFSTDDGRFQLDGCGDDFDWIPGLSNKPEPYVQVFE
;
A
#
# COMPACT_ATOMS: atom_id res chain seq x y z
N MET A 1 -22.16 -40.27 -3.69
CA MET A 1 -23.08 -39.15 -3.39
C MET A 1 -22.49 -38.19 -2.37
N PHE A 2 -22.23 -38.61 -1.12
CA PHE A 2 -21.59 -37.75 -0.08
C PHE A 2 -20.26 -37.12 -0.50
N GLN A 3 -19.38 -37.88 -1.15
CA GLN A 3 -18.07 -37.38 -1.59
C GLN A 3 -18.15 -36.29 -2.68
N MET A 4 -19.15 -36.38 -3.58
CA MET A 4 -19.39 -35.32 -4.57
C MET A 4 -19.96 -34.05 -3.94
N VAL A 5 -20.86 -34.19 -2.95
CA VAL A 5 -21.43 -33.06 -2.21
C VAL A 5 -20.35 -32.32 -1.42
N PHE A 6 -19.45 -33.07 -0.76
CA PHE A 6 -18.31 -32.50 -0.05
C PHE A 6 -17.37 -31.74 -0.99
N LEU A 7 -17.05 -32.31 -2.16
CA LEU A 7 -16.22 -31.64 -3.16
C LEU A 7 -16.87 -30.35 -3.68
N LEU A 8 -18.19 -30.37 -3.92
CA LEU A 8 -18.93 -29.18 -4.37
C LEU A 8 -18.94 -28.07 -3.31
N LEU A 9 -19.10 -28.43 -2.04
CA LEU A 9 -18.97 -27.51 -0.90
C LEU A 9 -17.57 -26.92 -0.80
N CYS A 10 -16.52 -27.73 -0.97
CA CYS A 10 -15.14 -27.23 -0.98
C CYS A 10 -14.88 -26.25 -2.14
N VAL A 11 -15.44 -26.50 -3.34
CA VAL A 11 -15.29 -25.60 -4.50
C VAL A 11 -16.04 -24.28 -4.30
N LEU A 12 -17.22 -24.30 -3.67
CA LEU A 12 -17.97 -23.08 -3.30
C LEU A 12 -17.26 -22.25 -2.22
N LEU A 13 -16.35 -22.86 -1.46
CA LEU A 13 -15.53 -22.19 -0.44
C LEU A 13 -14.21 -21.64 -0.99
N ILE A 14 -13.90 -21.83 -2.27
CA ILE A 14 -12.76 -21.15 -2.91
C ILE A 14 -13.23 -19.72 -3.23
N PRO A 15 -12.79 -18.69 -2.48
CA PRO A 15 -13.09 -17.33 -2.87
C PRO A 15 -12.47 -17.09 -4.25
N LEU A 16 -13.23 -16.51 -5.17
CA LEU A 16 -12.66 -15.83 -6.33
C LEU A 16 -11.91 -14.62 -5.78
N SER A 17 -10.64 -14.80 -5.43
CA SER A 17 -9.77 -13.72 -5.01
C SER A 17 -9.51 -12.83 -6.23
N PHE A 18 -10.19 -11.69 -6.28
CA PHE A 18 -9.79 -10.62 -7.17
C PHE A 18 -8.71 -9.82 -6.44
N ALA A 19 -7.56 -9.67 -7.09
CA ALA A 19 -6.48 -8.85 -6.60
C ALA A 19 -6.30 -7.66 -7.56
N GLY A 20 -6.27 -6.46 -7.02
CA GLY A 20 -5.99 -5.22 -7.73
C GLY A 20 -4.56 -4.79 -7.52
N LYS A 21 -3.81 -4.59 -8.62
CA LYS A 21 -2.48 -3.96 -8.59
C LYS A 21 -2.58 -2.56 -9.18
N GLU A 22 -2.24 -1.55 -8.38
CA GLU A 22 -2.11 -0.18 -8.86
C GLU A 22 -0.75 0.39 -8.45
N CYS A 23 -0.21 1.29 -9.26
CA CYS A 23 1.11 1.88 -9.07
C CYS A 23 1.02 3.39 -9.10
N VAL A 24 1.84 4.04 -8.29
CA VAL A 24 1.97 5.49 -8.20
C VAL A 24 3.35 5.95 -8.62
N TRP A 25 3.39 7.17 -9.15
CA TRP A 25 4.62 7.90 -9.41
C TRP A 25 4.51 9.28 -8.75
N ILE A 26 5.35 9.52 -7.75
CA ILE A 26 5.30 10.69 -6.87
C ILE A 26 6.55 11.53 -7.11
N LEU A 27 6.32 12.79 -7.45
CA LEU A 27 7.34 13.82 -7.57
C LEU A 27 7.06 14.88 -6.52
N GLY A 28 8.06 15.26 -5.74
CA GLY A 28 7.88 16.22 -4.66
C GLY A 28 9.15 16.90 -4.22
N ARG A 29 9.00 17.77 -3.22
CA ARG A 29 10.09 18.48 -2.58
C ARG A 29 9.80 18.63 -1.08
N VAL A 30 10.71 18.13 -0.24
CA VAL A 30 10.70 18.41 1.20
C VAL A 30 11.36 19.77 1.45
N GLN A 31 10.78 20.57 2.34
CA GLN A 31 11.28 21.90 2.66
C GLN A 31 11.18 22.16 4.15
N CYS A 32 12.33 22.21 4.82
CA CYS A 32 12.48 22.79 6.14
C CYS A 32 12.58 24.32 6.00
N GLU A 33 11.64 25.05 6.59
CA GLU A 33 11.63 26.52 6.52
C GLU A 33 12.71 27.17 7.38
N ARG A 34 13.15 26.47 8.44
CA ARG A 34 14.12 27.01 9.41
C ARG A 34 15.57 26.76 9.00
N ASP A 35 15.86 25.61 8.41
CA ASP A 35 17.21 25.19 8.04
C ASP A 35 17.16 24.35 6.77
N SER A 36 17.50 24.96 5.63
CA SER A 36 17.46 24.28 4.34
C SER A 36 18.47 23.14 4.22
N THR A 37 19.49 23.07 5.09
CA THR A 37 20.43 21.94 5.09
C THR A 37 19.78 20.63 5.53
N LYS A 38 18.61 20.72 6.20
CA LYS A 38 17.79 19.58 6.60
C LYS A 38 16.94 18.99 5.48
N ASN A 39 16.98 19.57 4.28
CA ASN A 39 16.26 19.04 3.13
C ASN A 39 16.97 17.84 2.50
N LEU A 40 18.26 17.64 2.78
CA LEU A 40 19.06 16.55 2.22
C LEU A 40 18.81 15.23 2.95
N ASN A 41 18.65 14.15 2.18
CA ASN A 41 18.61 12.78 2.68
C ASN A 41 17.48 12.54 3.72
N VAL A 42 16.36 13.23 3.54
CA VAL A 42 15.11 12.94 4.24
C VAL A 42 14.53 11.67 3.63
N GLU A 43 14.09 10.73 4.46
CA GLU A 43 13.49 9.50 3.97
C GLU A 43 12.00 9.73 3.69
N ILE A 44 11.57 9.35 2.48
CA ILE A 44 10.19 9.44 2.04
C ILE A 44 9.71 8.03 1.70
N ARG A 45 8.61 7.63 2.32
CA ARG A 45 7.93 6.37 2.03
C ARG A 45 6.57 6.63 1.44
N VAL A 46 6.15 5.75 0.55
CA VAL A 46 4.74 5.58 0.19
C VAL A 46 4.25 4.25 0.72
N TRP A 47 3.06 4.28 1.29
CA TRP A 47 2.39 3.15 1.88
C TRP A 47 1.03 2.98 1.25
N ASP A 48 0.59 1.75 1.15
CA ASP A 48 -0.80 1.40 0.92
C ASP A 48 -1.55 1.50 2.25
N ARG A 49 -2.78 2.00 2.24
CA ARG A 49 -3.60 2.04 3.45
C ARG A 49 -4.54 0.84 3.44
N ASP A 50 -4.33 -0.04 4.40
CA ASP A 50 -5.16 -1.21 4.61
C ASP A 50 -6.13 -0.99 5.79
N ALA A 51 -6.60 -2.08 6.40
CA ALA A 51 -7.72 -2.06 7.32
C ALA A 51 -7.61 -1.01 8.45
N PRO A 52 -8.72 -0.41 8.92
CA PRO A 52 -8.69 0.58 9.98
C PRO A 52 -8.70 -0.02 11.39
N GLY A 53 -8.17 0.74 12.36
CA GLY A 53 -8.29 0.43 13.78
C GLY A 53 -7.65 -0.92 14.17
N PRO A 54 -8.33 -1.79 14.94
CA PRO A 54 -7.76 -3.07 15.38
C PRO A 54 -7.56 -4.08 14.24
N PHE A 55 -8.23 -3.89 13.09
CA PHE A 55 -8.08 -4.78 11.94
C PHE A 55 -6.71 -4.65 11.26
N LYS A 56 -5.95 -3.58 11.54
CA LYS A 56 -4.53 -3.45 11.15
C LYS A 56 -3.63 -4.60 11.61
N LEU A 57 -4.05 -5.35 12.63
CA LEU A 57 -3.28 -6.52 13.10
C LEU A 57 -3.33 -7.70 12.13
N ILE A 58 -4.34 -7.74 11.27
CA ILE A 58 -4.57 -8.81 10.29
C ILE A 58 -4.18 -8.31 8.89
N ASP A 59 -4.40 -7.02 8.63
CA ASP A 59 -4.21 -6.36 7.35
C ASP A 59 -3.55 -4.98 7.58
N PRO A 60 -2.23 -4.96 7.85
CA PRO A 60 -1.48 -3.74 8.12
C PRO A 60 -1.16 -2.97 6.84
N ASP A 61 -0.91 -1.66 6.96
CA ASP A 61 -0.47 -0.82 5.82
C ASP A 61 0.80 -1.39 5.16
N ASP A 62 0.73 -1.64 3.86
CA ASP A 62 1.84 -2.20 3.09
C ASP A 62 2.81 -1.15 2.55
N LEU A 63 4.12 -1.43 2.66
CA LEU A 63 5.15 -0.54 2.12
C LEU A 63 5.24 -0.68 0.60
N MET A 64 4.81 0.36 -0.13
CA MET A 64 4.83 0.38 -1.59
C MET A 64 6.19 0.85 -2.16
N GLY A 65 6.92 1.73 -1.46
CA GLY A 65 8.20 2.26 -1.95
C GLY A 65 8.91 3.22 -0.98
N VAL A 66 10.21 3.39 -1.17
CA VAL A 66 11.09 4.26 -0.36
C VAL A 66 12.03 5.04 -1.26
N THR A 67 12.24 6.32 -0.96
CA THR A 67 13.24 7.17 -1.61
C THR A 67 13.86 8.12 -0.59
N PHE A 68 14.89 8.86 -1.01
CA PHE A 68 15.52 9.89 -0.21
C PHE A 68 15.57 11.20 -1.01
N SER A 69 15.43 12.32 -0.31
CA SER A 69 15.53 13.64 -0.94
C SER A 69 16.96 14.04 -1.29
N THR A 70 17.10 14.81 -2.36
CA THR A 70 18.35 15.47 -2.78
C THR A 70 18.68 16.67 -1.90
N ASP A 71 19.85 17.28 -2.12
CA ASP A 71 20.31 18.47 -1.40
C ASP A 71 19.37 19.67 -1.50
N ASP A 72 18.68 19.82 -2.62
CA ASP A 72 17.64 20.83 -2.81
C ASP A 72 16.24 20.38 -2.33
N GLY A 73 16.14 19.19 -1.73
CA GLY A 73 14.93 18.61 -1.15
C GLY A 73 14.05 17.85 -2.12
N ARG A 74 14.40 17.76 -3.42
CA ARG A 74 13.55 17.06 -4.39
C ARG A 74 13.61 15.55 -4.20
N PHE A 75 12.53 14.88 -4.54
CA PHE A 75 12.50 13.43 -4.58
C PHE A 75 11.61 12.93 -5.72
N GLN A 76 11.95 11.74 -6.18
CA GLN A 76 11.13 10.93 -7.06
C GLN A 76 10.95 9.57 -6.39
N LEU A 77 9.73 9.08 -6.39
CA LEU A 77 9.38 7.79 -5.85
C LEU A 77 8.37 7.12 -6.78
N ASP A 78 8.58 5.83 -7.02
CA ASP A 78 7.60 4.93 -7.62
C ASP A 78 7.34 3.78 -6.66
N GLY A 79 6.10 3.28 -6.67
CA GLY A 79 5.68 2.19 -5.79
C GLY A 79 4.36 1.60 -6.27
N CYS A 80 4.13 0.33 -5.95
CA CYS A 80 2.88 -0.36 -6.29
C CYS A 80 2.30 -1.00 -5.03
N GLY A 81 0.97 -1.01 -4.95
CA GLY A 81 0.17 -1.70 -3.96
C GLY A 81 -0.53 -2.88 -4.61
N ASP A 82 -0.77 -3.94 -3.83
CA ASP A 82 -1.42 -5.17 -4.26
C ASP A 82 -2.52 -5.54 -3.25
N ASP A 83 -3.75 -5.12 -3.53
CA ASP A 83 -4.89 -5.37 -2.66
C ASP A 83 -5.66 -6.60 -3.10
N PHE A 84 -6.19 -7.36 -2.14
CA PHE A 84 -7.16 -8.42 -2.41
C PHE A 84 -8.55 -8.02 -1.92
N ASP A 85 -9.57 -8.41 -2.69
CA ASP A 85 -10.97 -8.21 -2.33
C ASP A 85 -11.33 -9.11 -1.14
N TRP A 86 -11.18 -8.56 0.07
CA TRP A 86 -11.67 -9.09 1.35
C TRP A 86 -13.14 -9.54 1.33
N ILE A 87 -14.01 -8.85 0.59
CA ILE A 87 -15.43 -9.17 0.45
C ILE A 87 -15.76 -9.37 -1.03
N PRO A 88 -16.25 -10.55 -1.45
CA PRO A 88 -16.59 -10.80 -2.85
C PRO A 88 -17.54 -9.76 -3.43
N GLY A 89 -17.11 -9.11 -4.52
CA GLY A 89 -17.89 -8.07 -5.21
C GLY A 89 -17.69 -6.65 -4.68
N LEU A 90 -16.86 -6.45 -3.63
CA LEU A 90 -16.40 -5.14 -3.20
C LEU A 90 -14.91 -5.01 -3.50
N SER A 91 -14.59 -4.17 -4.48
CA SER A 91 -13.21 -3.91 -4.88
C SER A 91 -12.44 -3.25 -3.73
N ASN A 92 -11.33 -3.86 -3.33
CA ASN A 92 -10.29 -3.21 -2.55
C ASN A 92 -9.22 -2.69 -3.51
N LYS A 93 -8.95 -1.40 -3.48
CA LYS A 93 -7.98 -0.76 -4.38
C LYS A 93 -6.93 -0.07 -3.53
N PRO A 94 -5.65 -0.12 -3.94
CA PRO A 94 -4.59 0.57 -3.23
C PRO A 94 -4.95 2.02 -2.88
N GLU A 95 -4.77 2.37 -1.62
CA GLU A 95 -5.05 3.66 -0.99
C GLU A 95 -3.73 4.38 -0.58
N PRO A 96 -2.91 4.83 -1.56
CA PRO A 96 -1.56 5.30 -1.30
C PRO A 96 -1.50 6.57 -0.43
N TYR A 97 -0.59 6.60 0.55
CA TYR A 97 -0.24 7.79 1.31
C TYR A 97 1.27 7.95 1.51
N VAL A 98 1.72 9.20 1.60
CA VAL A 98 3.15 9.54 1.79
C VAL A 98 3.44 9.78 3.26
N GLN A 99 4.58 9.26 3.71
CA GLN A 99 5.13 9.53 5.03
C GLN A 99 6.56 10.05 4.91
N VAL A 100 6.85 11.14 5.62
CA VAL A 100 8.17 11.79 5.67
C VAL A 100 8.79 11.49 7.03
N PHE A 101 10.03 11.01 7.04
CA PHE A 101 10.79 10.68 8.25
C PHE A 101 12.00 11.62 8.38
N GLU A 102 12.04 12.34 9.51
CA GLU A 102 13.07 13.33 9.89
C GLU A 102 14.07 12.76 10.91
#